data_AF-A0A139GWI3-F1
#
_entry.id   AF-A0A139GWI3-F1
#
_cell.length_a   1.000
_cell.length_b   1.000
_cell.length_c   1.000
_cell.angle_alpha   90.00
_cell.angle_beta   90.00
_cell.angle_gamma   90.00
#
_symmetry.space_group_name_H-M   'P 1'
#
loop_
_entity.id
_entity.type
_entity.pdbx_description
1 polymer ?
#
loop_
_entity_poly.entity_id
_entity_poly.type
_entity_poly.pdbx_seq_one_letter_code
_entity_poly.pdbx_strand_id
1 'polypeptide(L)'
;MGRLQKELDVACAAVQHCAVLTKHIQKNTVAQHGQIAKPDFSPVTVGDFASQALLTAAIHGLFEDDKFIGEESADQLRESPQLLEQIWQLCENAQPAFSASNLATPVSKEELLDMIDFGGKNESSSNGRTWVFDPIDGTATFLKGQQYAINCAFLIDGREEIGIIGCPNVIASSDTITEEEIDKEGLGVMIYAVRGEGAWVRSMRSDGQLAPATKLERHGDTAKPDRLIWSDCSTYTSTILLLHQKLAAKINTSWPGVDLFSSLMKYAALGLGRSHIVIRIFRYGSWASNMWDHAGGVLIFEEVGGKVTDLEGKPIDFTTGRKMANIGAADDPELRAVQWSYSVGQMSYRHAIRHSSCSQLPRVKEEALSNLQRLGCKRSALQVCFVYDVEPSRTYFSIVQIAHTGQILRNLNMHLQLILTSLPYIAAYTSGASHKNQNSHCLDDAEAKALVDSFDAISEQRPGWERMARRKYAPNFQFISEALIFLRQGVLRGIHILTVHNR
;
A
#
# COMPACT_ATOMS: atom_id res chain seq x y z
N MET A 1 35.12 -20.34 5.78
CA MET A 1 34.14 -19.58 4.99
C MET A 1 32.76 -19.98 5.48
N GLY A 2 31.85 -19.02 5.66
CA GLY A 2 30.45 -19.31 6.01
C GLY A 2 29.76 -20.12 4.92
N ARG A 3 28.63 -20.76 5.24
CA ARG A 3 27.94 -21.72 4.34
C ARG A 3 27.56 -21.10 2.99
N LEU A 4 27.16 -19.83 2.99
CA LEU A 4 26.69 -19.10 1.81
C LEU A 4 27.58 -17.89 1.47
N GLN A 5 28.88 -18.00 1.77
CA GLN A 5 29.80 -16.86 1.63
C GLN A 5 29.91 -16.38 0.18
N LYS A 6 29.94 -17.30 -0.80
CA LYS A 6 30.05 -16.92 -2.21
C LYS A 6 28.83 -16.16 -2.70
N GLU A 7 27.64 -16.65 -2.33
CA GLU A 7 26.35 -16.01 -2.58
C GLU A 7 26.30 -14.62 -1.96
N LEU A 8 26.73 -14.49 -0.70
CA LEU A 8 26.75 -13.22 0.00
C LEU A 8 27.72 -12.22 -0.66
N ASP A 9 28.93 -12.66 -1.00
CA ASP A 9 29.97 -11.79 -1.56
C ASP A 9 29.55 -11.21 -2.92
N VAL A 10 29.03 -12.05 -3.82
CA VAL A 10 28.54 -11.59 -5.13
C VAL A 10 27.36 -10.63 -4.99
N ALA A 11 26.40 -10.96 -4.12
CA ALA A 11 25.19 -10.17 -3.96
C ALA A 11 25.48 -8.82 -3.29
N CYS A 12 26.34 -8.78 -2.26
CA CYS A 12 26.79 -7.52 -1.66
C CYS A 12 27.54 -6.64 -2.65
N ALA A 13 28.43 -7.21 -3.47
CA ALA A 13 29.15 -6.43 -4.47
C ALA A 13 28.20 -5.86 -5.53
N ALA A 14 27.27 -6.68 -6.05
CA ALA A 14 26.28 -6.26 -7.05
C ALA A 14 25.35 -5.16 -6.51
N VAL A 15 24.78 -5.33 -5.30
CA VAL A 15 23.92 -4.31 -4.66
C VAL A 15 24.68 -2.99 -4.45
N GLN A 16 25.96 -3.04 -4.07
CA GLN A 16 26.76 -1.82 -3.91
C GLN A 16 26.95 -1.07 -5.24
N HIS A 17 27.22 -1.78 -6.34
CA HIS A 17 27.34 -1.13 -7.64
C HIS A 17 25.99 -0.58 -8.15
N CYS A 18 24.90 -1.31 -7.92
CA CYS A 18 23.56 -0.79 -8.17
C CYS A 18 23.27 0.46 -7.33
N ALA A 19 23.71 0.52 -6.07
CA ALA A 19 23.60 1.73 -5.24
C ALA A 19 24.34 2.93 -5.85
N VAL A 20 25.52 2.74 -6.44
CA VAL A 20 26.23 3.79 -7.18
C VAL A 20 25.39 4.28 -8.37
N LEU A 21 24.87 3.34 -9.17
CA LEU A 21 24.05 3.64 -10.34
C LEU A 21 22.79 4.42 -9.96
N THR A 22 21.98 3.89 -9.03
CA THR A 22 20.71 4.51 -8.62
C THR A 22 20.93 5.85 -7.94
N LYS A 23 22.00 6.01 -7.15
CA LYS A 23 22.35 7.30 -6.53
C LYS A 23 22.66 8.36 -7.58
N HIS A 24 23.40 7.99 -8.63
CA HIS A 24 23.69 8.89 -9.75
C HIS A 24 22.41 9.28 -10.50
N ILE A 25 21.54 8.30 -10.80
CA ILE A 25 20.24 8.53 -11.45
C ILE A 25 19.38 9.48 -10.61
N GLN A 26 19.30 9.25 -9.29
CA GLN A 26 18.50 10.08 -8.39
C GLN A 26 19.00 11.54 -8.39
N LYS A 27 20.31 11.76 -8.25
CA LYS A 27 20.91 13.10 -8.27
C LYS A 27 20.60 13.84 -9.57
N ASN A 28 20.76 13.17 -10.71
CA ASN A 28 20.48 13.77 -12.03
C ASN A 28 18.98 14.07 -12.20
N THR A 29 18.12 13.16 -11.74
CA THR A 29 16.67 13.32 -11.80
C THR A 29 16.23 14.54 -11.01
N VAL A 30 16.66 14.66 -9.75
CA VAL A 30 16.37 15.82 -8.88
C VAL A 30 16.87 17.13 -9.50
N ALA A 31 18.07 17.14 -10.08
CA ALA A 31 18.61 18.32 -10.75
C ALA A 31 17.79 18.76 -11.99
N GLN A 32 17.10 17.84 -12.64
CA GLN A 32 16.30 18.08 -13.85
C GLN A 32 14.84 18.49 -13.59
N HIS A 33 14.40 18.63 -12.33
CA HIS A 33 13.02 18.95 -11.90
C HIS A 33 12.41 20.31 -12.36
N GLY A 34 12.94 20.91 -13.43
CA GLY A 34 12.29 21.98 -14.20
C GLY A 34 11.71 21.51 -15.55
N GLN A 35 11.94 20.27 -15.97
CA GLN A 35 11.45 19.72 -17.24
C GLN A 35 10.62 18.46 -16.99
N ILE A 36 9.34 18.50 -17.36
CA ILE A 36 8.38 17.41 -17.17
C ILE A 36 8.87 16.17 -17.93
N ALA A 37 9.24 15.11 -17.20
CA ALA A 37 9.51 13.81 -17.78
C ALA A 37 8.23 13.23 -18.40
N LYS A 38 8.35 12.62 -19.59
CA LYS A 38 7.23 11.89 -20.21
C LYS A 38 6.91 10.65 -19.36
N PRO A 39 5.63 10.25 -19.23
CA PRO A 39 5.21 9.12 -18.39
C PRO A 39 5.93 7.80 -18.69
N ASP A 40 6.30 7.57 -19.95
CA ASP A 40 6.84 6.29 -20.43
C ASP A 40 8.36 6.14 -20.29
N PHE A 41 9.05 7.19 -19.79
CA PHE A 41 10.52 7.25 -19.65
C PHE A 41 10.92 7.82 -18.28
N SER A 42 10.21 7.44 -17.23
CA SER A 42 10.54 7.95 -15.90
C SER A 42 11.98 7.51 -15.54
N PRO A 43 12.80 8.39 -14.93
CA PRO A 43 14.15 8.01 -14.52
C PRO A 43 14.20 6.82 -13.56
N VAL A 44 13.11 6.58 -12.81
CA VAL A 44 12.96 5.40 -11.95
C VAL A 44 12.88 4.14 -12.79
N THR A 45 11.97 4.11 -13.77
CA THR A 45 11.81 2.99 -14.71
C THR A 45 13.13 2.55 -15.33
N VAL A 46 13.96 3.52 -15.74
CA VAL A 46 15.28 3.23 -16.33
C VAL A 46 16.25 2.64 -15.29
N GLY A 47 16.24 3.17 -14.06
CA GLY A 47 17.06 2.66 -12.96
C GLY A 47 16.65 1.26 -12.49
N ASP A 48 15.34 0.96 -12.47
CA ASP A 48 14.80 -0.35 -12.11
C ASP A 48 15.26 -1.44 -13.08
N PHE A 49 15.01 -1.23 -14.39
CA PHE A 49 15.41 -2.19 -15.41
C PHE A 49 16.92 -2.42 -15.45
N ALA A 50 17.73 -1.35 -15.39
CA ALA A 50 19.18 -1.47 -15.42
C ALA A 50 19.70 -2.23 -14.18
N SER A 51 19.19 -1.88 -13.00
CA SER A 51 19.60 -2.53 -11.76
C SER A 51 19.16 -3.99 -11.71
N GLN A 52 17.95 -4.34 -12.15
CA GLN A 52 17.52 -5.74 -12.23
C GLN A 52 18.40 -6.53 -13.20
N ALA A 53 18.69 -5.99 -14.40
CA ALA A 53 19.54 -6.67 -15.37
C ALA A 53 20.96 -6.93 -14.82
N LEU A 54 21.54 -5.94 -14.15
CA LEU A 54 22.88 -6.03 -13.56
C LEU A 54 22.93 -6.99 -12.36
N LEU A 55 21.93 -6.96 -11.47
CA LEU A 55 21.80 -7.89 -10.35
C LEU A 55 21.67 -9.34 -10.84
N THR A 56 20.76 -9.57 -11.80
CA THR A 56 20.57 -10.90 -12.38
C THR A 56 21.85 -11.37 -13.06
N ALA A 57 22.47 -10.56 -13.93
CA ALA A 57 23.69 -10.96 -14.65
C ALA A 57 24.84 -11.30 -13.70
N ALA A 58 25.07 -10.48 -12.66
CA ALA A 58 26.15 -10.70 -11.70
C ALA A 58 26.01 -12.03 -10.96
N ILE A 59 24.77 -12.40 -10.58
CA ILE A 59 24.49 -13.65 -9.86
C ILE A 59 24.45 -14.83 -10.82
N HIS A 60 23.74 -14.72 -11.95
CA HIS A 60 23.62 -15.77 -12.96
C HIS A 60 24.99 -16.17 -13.54
N GLY A 61 25.92 -15.22 -13.68
CA GLY A 61 27.30 -15.51 -14.11
C GLY A 61 28.11 -16.41 -13.17
N LEU A 62 27.67 -16.60 -11.92
CA LEU A 62 28.27 -17.55 -10.97
C LEU A 62 27.35 -18.74 -10.63
N PHE A 63 26.04 -18.57 -10.78
CA PHE A 63 25.01 -19.53 -10.42
C PHE A 63 24.00 -19.68 -11.56
N GLU A 64 24.42 -20.31 -12.65
CA GLU A 64 23.64 -20.44 -13.90
C GLU A 64 22.28 -21.14 -13.72
N ASP A 65 22.17 -22.04 -12.73
CA ASP A 65 20.95 -22.81 -12.46
C ASP A 65 19.99 -22.13 -11.46
N ASP A 66 20.40 -21.01 -10.85
CA ASP A 66 19.57 -20.32 -9.86
C ASP A 66 18.41 -19.58 -10.55
N LYS A 67 17.27 -19.52 -9.85
CA LYS A 67 16.06 -18.82 -10.31
C LYS A 67 16.06 -17.39 -9.82
N PHE A 68 15.27 -16.54 -10.47
CA PHE A 68 15.12 -15.14 -10.11
C PHE A 68 13.64 -14.77 -10.02
N ILE A 69 13.29 -13.86 -9.12
CA ILE A 69 11.98 -13.20 -9.04
C ILE A 69 12.27 -11.71 -8.81
N GLY A 70 11.98 -10.88 -9.80
CA GLY A 70 12.15 -9.43 -9.72
C GLY A 70 10.86 -8.72 -10.11
N GLU A 71 10.72 -7.45 -9.75
CA GLU A 71 9.52 -6.65 -10.06
C GLU A 71 9.27 -6.54 -11.57
N GLU A 72 10.34 -6.33 -12.34
CA GLU A 72 10.25 -5.87 -13.73
C GLU A 72 10.21 -7.03 -14.75
N SER A 73 9.47 -6.85 -15.86
CA SER A 73 9.54 -7.73 -17.04
C SER A 73 9.97 -6.96 -18.28
N ALA A 74 10.66 -7.60 -19.22
CA ALA A 74 11.19 -6.92 -20.40
C ALA A 74 10.13 -6.67 -21.49
N ASP A 75 8.84 -6.92 -21.22
CA ASP A 75 7.77 -6.82 -22.21
C ASP A 75 7.65 -5.39 -22.77
N GLN A 76 7.70 -4.37 -21.91
CA GLN A 76 7.68 -2.96 -22.33
C GLN A 76 8.93 -2.58 -23.14
N LEU A 77 10.09 -3.17 -22.85
CA LEU A 77 11.35 -2.84 -23.51
C LEU A 77 11.38 -3.33 -24.96
N ARG A 78 10.73 -4.46 -25.24
CA ARG A 78 10.59 -5.00 -26.60
C ARG A 78 9.76 -4.10 -27.51
N GLU A 79 8.86 -3.31 -26.93
CA GLU A 79 8.01 -2.36 -27.65
C GLU A 79 8.64 -0.96 -27.76
N SER A 80 9.75 -0.69 -27.05
CA SER A 80 10.38 0.62 -26.96
C SER A 80 11.91 0.56 -27.19
N PRO A 81 12.36 0.58 -28.47
CA PRO A 81 13.78 0.53 -28.81
C PRO A 81 14.61 1.66 -28.18
N GLN A 82 14.01 2.85 -28.01
CA GLN A 82 14.67 3.99 -27.38
C GLN A 82 14.91 3.77 -25.89
N LEU A 83 13.92 3.19 -25.18
CA LEU A 83 14.06 2.87 -23.76
C LEU A 83 15.09 1.76 -23.56
N LEU A 84 15.05 0.73 -24.41
CA LEU A 84 16.06 -0.35 -24.41
C LEU A 84 17.47 0.19 -24.64
N GLU A 85 17.66 1.11 -25.59
CA GLU A 85 18.96 1.75 -25.81
C GLU A 85 19.45 2.50 -24.55
N GLN A 86 18.58 3.27 -23.90
CA GLN A 86 18.94 4.01 -22.70
C GLN A 86 19.39 3.09 -21.56
N ILE A 87 18.67 1.99 -21.33
CA ILE A 87 18.99 1.01 -20.28
C ILE A 87 20.29 0.28 -20.64
N TRP A 88 20.46 -0.11 -21.90
CA TRP A 88 21.69 -0.72 -22.40
C TRP A 88 22.92 0.16 -22.15
N GLN A 89 22.82 1.45 -22.48
CA GLN A 89 23.90 2.41 -22.22
C GLN A 89 24.24 2.54 -20.73
N LEU A 90 23.26 2.45 -19.83
CA LEU A 90 23.54 2.45 -18.39
C LEU A 90 24.29 1.19 -17.96
N CYS A 91 23.90 0.02 -18.47
CA CYS A 91 24.61 -1.24 -18.20
C CYS A 91 26.05 -1.21 -18.75
N GLU A 92 26.26 -0.70 -19.97
CA GLU A 92 27.60 -0.52 -20.54
C GLU A 92 28.47 0.42 -19.70
N ASN A 93 27.90 1.53 -19.22
CA ASN A 93 28.62 2.48 -18.37
C ASN A 93 28.96 1.91 -16.98
N ALA A 94 28.16 0.98 -16.46
CA ALA A 94 28.42 0.29 -15.20
C ALA A 94 29.42 -0.88 -15.34
N GLN A 95 29.57 -1.44 -16.55
CA GLN A 95 30.36 -2.64 -16.83
C GLN A 95 31.81 -2.59 -16.34
N PRO A 96 32.57 -1.48 -16.45
CA PRO A 96 33.93 -1.42 -15.92
C PRO A 96 34.00 -1.63 -14.39
N ALA A 97 33.04 -1.08 -13.64
CA ALA A 97 33.00 -1.18 -12.19
C ALA A 97 32.62 -2.61 -11.72
N PHE A 98 31.65 -3.22 -12.39
CA PHE A 98 31.28 -4.62 -12.18
C PHE A 98 32.46 -5.56 -12.50
N SER A 99 33.12 -5.36 -13.65
CA SER A 99 34.26 -6.17 -14.09
C SER A 99 35.44 -6.07 -13.11
N ALA A 100 35.71 -4.88 -12.56
CA ALA A 100 36.75 -4.69 -11.53
C ALA A 100 36.46 -5.48 -10.24
N SER A 101 35.19 -5.86 -10.01
CA SER A 101 34.76 -6.72 -8.90
C SER A 101 34.52 -8.17 -9.32
N ASN A 102 34.95 -8.57 -10.52
CA ASN A 102 34.70 -9.88 -11.13
C ASN A 102 33.22 -10.25 -11.25
N LEU A 103 32.36 -9.27 -11.47
CA LEU A 103 30.92 -9.47 -11.69
C LEU A 103 30.61 -9.43 -13.19
N ALA A 104 29.77 -10.35 -13.63
CA ALA A 104 29.23 -10.32 -14.99
C ALA A 104 28.20 -9.20 -15.17
N THR A 105 28.08 -8.72 -16.41
CA THR A 105 27.05 -7.80 -16.88
C THR A 105 26.50 -8.33 -18.21
N PRO A 106 25.29 -7.93 -18.65
CA PRO A 106 24.80 -8.31 -19.97
C PRO A 106 25.79 -7.90 -21.07
N VAL A 107 26.07 -8.79 -22.03
CA VAL A 107 26.99 -8.57 -23.16
C VAL A 107 26.27 -8.16 -24.45
N SER A 108 24.94 -8.28 -24.50
CA SER A 108 24.12 -7.72 -25.57
C SER A 108 22.76 -7.24 -25.06
N LYS A 109 22.02 -6.52 -25.91
CA LYS A 109 20.64 -6.09 -25.60
C LYS A 109 19.69 -7.26 -25.47
N GLU A 110 19.89 -8.30 -26.26
CA GLU A 110 19.11 -9.54 -26.19
C GLU A 110 19.33 -10.20 -24.83
N GLU A 111 20.58 -10.34 -24.39
CA GLU A 111 20.87 -10.88 -23.07
C GLU A 111 20.33 -9.96 -21.95
N LEU A 112 20.39 -8.64 -22.11
CA LEU A 112 19.78 -7.71 -21.15
C LEU A 112 18.28 -7.97 -20.97
N LEU A 113 17.55 -8.19 -22.06
CA LEU A 113 16.12 -8.54 -22.00
C LEU A 113 15.90 -9.88 -21.29
N ASP A 114 16.77 -10.87 -21.54
CA ASP A 114 16.71 -12.19 -20.89
C ASP A 114 16.98 -12.09 -19.38
N MET A 115 17.99 -11.31 -18.97
CA MET A 115 18.32 -11.07 -17.55
C MET A 115 17.17 -10.40 -16.77
N ILE A 116 16.43 -9.51 -17.42
CA ILE A 116 15.23 -8.91 -16.81
C ILE A 116 14.11 -9.95 -16.73
N ASP A 117 13.86 -10.70 -17.80
CA ASP A 117 12.79 -11.69 -17.87
C ASP A 117 12.97 -12.88 -16.94
N PHE A 118 14.22 -13.27 -16.63
CA PHE A 118 14.50 -14.27 -15.61
C PHE A 118 13.83 -13.93 -14.28
N GLY A 119 13.81 -12.64 -13.90
CA GLY A 119 13.09 -12.15 -12.73
C GLY A 119 11.60 -11.88 -12.98
N GLY A 120 11.26 -11.31 -14.13
CA GLY A 120 9.90 -10.85 -14.43
C GLY A 120 8.89 -11.96 -14.72
N LYS A 121 9.34 -13.13 -15.20
CA LYS A 121 8.46 -14.20 -15.69
C LYS A 121 8.36 -15.40 -14.76
N ASN A 122 9.19 -15.47 -13.73
CA ASN A 122 9.09 -16.52 -12.74
C ASN A 122 8.07 -16.15 -11.66
N GLU A 123 7.30 -17.15 -11.24
CA GLU A 123 6.21 -16.98 -10.29
C GLU A 123 6.43 -17.70 -8.96
N SER A 124 7.36 -18.66 -8.87
CA SER A 124 7.43 -19.57 -7.72
C SER A 124 8.83 -19.69 -7.13
N SER A 125 8.92 -19.45 -5.82
CA SER A 125 10.11 -19.69 -5.00
C SER A 125 10.06 -21.03 -4.25
N SER A 126 8.99 -21.82 -4.39
CA SER A 126 8.68 -22.98 -3.54
C SER A 126 9.72 -24.09 -3.53
N ASN A 127 10.52 -24.22 -4.60
CA ASN A 127 11.52 -25.29 -4.75
C ASN A 127 12.82 -24.74 -5.31
N GLY A 128 13.95 -25.19 -4.78
CA GLY A 128 15.29 -24.88 -5.23
C GLY A 128 15.76 -23.49 -4.78
N ARG A 129 16.81 -23.02 -5.45
CA ARG A 129 17.52 -21.77 -5.17
C ARG A 129 16.90 -20.62 -5.97
N THR A 130 16.44 -19.58 -5.29
CA THR A 130 15.75 -18.45 -5.91
C THR A 130 16.23 -17.13 -5.32
N TRP A 131 16.65 -16.19 -6.17
CA TRP A 131 16.96 -14.82 -5.81
C TRP A 131 15.74 -13.91 -6.00
N VAL A 132 15.54 -12.97 -5.09
CA VAL A 132 14.40 -12.05 -5.09
C VAL A 132 14.90 -10.61 -5.08
N PHE A 133 14.46 -9.80 -6.04
CA PHE A 133 14.91 -8.42 -6.22
C PHE A 133 13.75 -7.42 -6.21
N ASP A 134 14.01 -6.27 -5.59
CA ASP A 134 13.30 -5.01 -5.78
C ASP A 134 14.40 -3.97 -6.04
N PRO A 135 14.63 -3.57 -7.29
CA PRO A 135 15.78 -2.76 -7.63
C PRO A 135 15.70 -1.34 -7.05
N ILE A 136 14.50 -0.74 -6.95
CA ILE A 136 14.24 0.56 -6.33
C ILE A 136 12.89 0.52 -5.57
N ASP A 137 12.92 0.06 -4.32
CA ASP A 137 11.75 0.18 -3.43
C ASP A 137 11.62 1.62 -2.94
N GLY A 138 10.42 2.18 -3.10
CA GLY A 138 10.13 3.58 -2.78
C GLY A 138 10.28 4.54 -3.97
N THR A 139 9.89 4.13 -5.17
CA THR A 139 9.82 4.97 -6.39
C THR A 139 9.36 6.42 -6.14
N ALA A 140 8.30 6.63 -5.34
CA ALA A 140 7.74 7.95 -5.09
C ALA A 140 8.67 8.87 -4.27
N THR A 141 9.43 8.31 -3.32
CA THR A 141 10.43 9.03 -2.53
C THR A 141 11.76 9.12 -3.27
N PHE A 142 12.10 8.13 -4.09
CA PHE A 142 13.24 8.20 -5.01
C PHE A 142 13.16 9.44 -5.89
N LEU A 143 12.02 9.67 -6.57
CA LEU A 143 11.80 10.82 -7.45
C LEU A 143 11.98 12.16 -6.74
N LYS A 144 11.68 12.22 -5.43
CA LYS A 144 11.82 13.43 -4.61
C LYS A 144 13.23 13.64 -4.07
N GLY A 145 14.17 12.73 -4.35
CA GLY A 145 15.49 12.76 -3.72
C GLY A 145 15.49 12.34 -2.25
N GLN A 146 14.52 11.54 -1.83
CA GLN A 146 14.34 11.05 -0.45
C GLN A 146 14.80 9.59 -0.32
N GLN A 147 14.42 8.88 0.75
CA GLN A 147 14.88 7.51 0.99
C GLN A 147 14.34 6.53 -0.04
N TYR A 148 15.13 5.50 -0.33
CA TYR A 148 14.76 4.35 -1.15
C TYR A 148 15.71 3.20 -0.81
N ALA A 149 15.34 1.98 -1.19
CA ALA A 149 16.10 0.79 -0.92
C ALA A 149 16.35 -0.04 -2.18
N ILE A 150 17.41 -0.83 -2.15
CA ILE A 150 17.71 -1.87 -3.14
C ILE A 150 17.65 -3.20 -2.41
N ASN A 151 16.74 -4.08 -2.81
CA ASN A 151 16.57 -5.39 -2.20
C ASN A 151 17.32 -6.47 -2.96
N CYS A 152 17.95 -7.36 -2.22
CA CYS A 152 18.39 -8.65 -2.72
C CYS A 152 18.20 -9.70 -1.62
N ALA A 153 17.38 -10.71 -1.88
CA ALA A 153 17.21 -11.85 -1.00
C ALA A 153 17.51 -13.15 -1.74
N PHE A 154 18.02 -14.14 -1.01
CA PHE A 154 18.29 -15.48 -1.52
C PHE A 154 17.46 -16.47 -0.72
N LEU A 155 16.65 -17.27 -1.41
CA LEU A 155 15.73 -18.25 -0.83
C LEU A 155 16.14 -19.67 -1.26
N ILE A 156 16.00 -20.63 -0.35
CA ILE A 156 16.04 -22.06 -0.63
C ILE A 156 14.70 -22.65 -0.24
N ASP A 157 13.99 -23.27 -1.19
CA ASP A 157 12.67 -23.88 -0.99
C ASP A 157 11.67 -22.94 -0.30
N GLY A 158 11.64 -21.67 -0.76
CA GLY A 158 10.77 -20.61 -0.24
C GLY A 158 11.16 -20.04 1.12
N ARG A 159 12.31 -20.43 1.69
CA ARG A 159 12.83 -19.89 2.94
C ARG A 159 14.00 -18.97 2.68
N GLU A 160 13.99 -17.77 3.25
CA GLU A 160 15.08 -16.80 3.06
C GLU A 160 16.34 -17.27 3.79
N GLU A 161 17.47 -17.30 3.11
CA GLU A 161 18.76 -17.74 3.63
C GLU A 161 19.77 -16.59 3.68
N ILE A 162 19.65 -15.63 2.75
CA ILE A 162 20.34 -14.33 2.78
C ILE A 162 19.32 -13.22 2.54
N GLY A 163 19.46 -12.10 3.24
CA GLY A 163 18.71 -10.87 3.00
C GLY A 163 19.66 -9.68 3.00
N ILE A 164 19.55 -8.80 2.00
CA ILE A 164 20.39 -7.63 1.80
C ILE A 164 19.50 -6.45 1.45
N ILE A 165 19.69 -5.33 2.14
CA ILE A 165 19.08 -4.04 1.80
C ILE A 165 20.20 -3.01 1.64
N GLY A 166 20.40 -2.55 0.40
CA GLY A 166 21.18 -1.36 0.11
C GLY A 166 20.35 -0.12 0.42
N CYS A 167 20.89 0.79 1.24
CA CYS A 167 20.22 2.03 1.66
C CYS A 167 21.07 3.25 1.26
N PRO A 168 21.02 3.70 -0.02
CA PRO A 168 22.00 4.66 -0.54
C PRO A 168 21.92 6.06 0.08
N ASN A 169 20.82 6.37 0.77
CA ASN A 169 20.51 7.68 1.35
C ASN A 169 20.52 7.68 2.88
N VAL A 170 20.82 6.56 3.53
CA VAL A 170 20.84 6.49 5.00
C VAL A 170 22.14 7.06 5.57
N ILE A 171 22.02 8.02 6.48
CA ILE A 171 23.16 8.53 7.25
C ILE A 171 23.54 7.48 8.30
N ALA A 172 24.75 6.93 8.18
CA ALA A 172 25.24 5.85 9.04
C ALA A 172 25.25 6.23 10.54
N SER A 173 25.61 7.48 10.85
CA SER A 173 25.72 8.00 12.22
C SER A 173 24.42 8.52 12.82
N SER A 174 23.31 8.52 12.08
CA SER A 174 22.02 8.99 12.60
C SER A 174 21.37 7.91 13.47
N ASP A 175 20.70 8.31 14.55
CA ASP A 175 19.93 7.42 15.43
C ASP A 175 18.53 7.13 14.87
N THR A 176 18.14 7.78 13.77
CA THR A 176 16.84 7.60 13.12
C THR A 176 16.98 7.53 11.59
N ILE A 177 15.88 7.27 10.89
CA ILE A 177 15.78 7.37 9.44
C ILE A 177 14.56 8.23 9.14
N THR A 178 14.73 9.28 8.35
CA THR A 178 13.63 10.11 7.85
C THR A 178 13.77 10.31 6.35
N GLU A 179 12.68 10.70 5.69
CA GLU A 179 12.68 10.97 4.25
C GLU A 179 13.48 12.23 3.90
N GLU A 180 13.63 13.17 4.84
CA GLU A 180 14.29 14.46 4.63
C GLU A 180 15.79 14.46 4.98
N GLU A 181 16.19 13.72 6.01
CA GLU A 181 17.58 13.67 6.48
C GLU A 181 18.35 12.53 5.80
N ILE A 182 18.86 12.84 4.62
CA ILE A 182 19.58 11.89 3.77
C ILE A 182 21.09 12.15 3.70
N ASP A 183 21.87 11.09 3.48
CA ASP A 183 23.25 11.19 3.04
C ASP A 183 23.25 11.70 1.59
N LYS A 184 23.62 12.96 1.36
CA LYS A 184 23.57 13.56 0.02
C LYS A 184 24.80 13.19 -0.83
N GLU A 185 25.96 13.10 -0.22
CA GLU A 185 27.24 12.96 -0.94
C GLU A 185 27.81 11.55 -0.90
N GLY A 186 27.59 10.82 0.19
CA GLY A 186 27.99 9.43 0.31
C GLY A 186 27.02 8.47 -0.34
N LEU A 187 27.21 7.20 0.02
CA LEU A 187 26.46 6.07 -0.51
C LEU A 187 25.69 5.33 0.59
N GLY A 188 25.53 5.95 1.76
CA GLY A 188 24.81 5.36 2.88
C GLY A 188 25.36 4.01 3.35
N VAL A 189 24.46 3.07 3.64
CA VAL A 189 24.79 1.78 4.27
C VAL A 189 24.15 0.61 3.56
N MET A 190 24.75 -0.55 3.71
CA MET A 190 24.18 -1.85 3.38
C MET A 190 23.96 -2.64 4.65
N ILE A 191 22.75 -3.16 4.82
CA ILE A 191 22.39 -4.09 5.88
C ILE A 191 22.24 -5.46 5.25
N TYR A 192 22.77 -6.50 5.90
CA TYR A 192 22.59 -7.86 5.43
C TYR A 192 22.47 -8.85 6.58
N ALA A 193 21.89 -10.01 6.31
CA ALA A 193 21.75 -11.10 7.25
C ALA A 193 21.93 -12.44 6.54
N VAL A 194 22.47 -13.42 7.27
CA VAL A 194 22.54 -14.82 6.85
C VAL A 194 21.83 -15.63 7.92
N ARG A 195 20.90 -16.49 7.51
CA ARG A 195 20.04 -17.22 8.45
C ARG A 195 20.87 -18.00 9.48
N GLY A 196 20.61 -17.74 10.76
CA GLY A 196 21.27 -18.36 11.91
C GLY A 196 22.63 -17.77 12.28
N GLU A 197 23.15 -16.80 11.52
CA GLU A 197 24.47 -16.21 11.77
C GLU A 197 24.40 -14.77 12.34
N GLY A 198 23.23 -14.12 12.25
CA GLY A 198 22.98 -12.74 12.68
C GLY A 198 22.78 -11.78 11.50
N ALA A 199 22.76 -10.48 11.82
CA ALA A 199 22.73 -9.39 10.86
C ALA A 199 23.93 -8.46 11.04
N TRP A 200 24.28 -7.75 9.97
CA TRP A 200 25.43 -6.87 9.91
C TRP A 200 25.11 -5.61 9.11
N VAL A 201 25.89 -4.57 9.37
CA VAL A 201 25.87 -3.33 8.61
C VAL A 201 27.27 -2.98 8.14
N ARG A 202 27.38 -2.40 6.94
CA ARG A 202 28.61 -1.78 6.43
C ARG A 202 28.28 -0.50 5.67
N SER A 203 29.21 0.45 5.62
CA SER A 203 29.09 1.59 4.69
C SER A 203 29.30 1.10 3.26
N MET A 204 28.51 1.62 2.32
CA MET A 204 28.73 1.36 0.89
C MET A 204 29.76 2.34 0.33
N ARG A 205 30.52 1.90 -0.68
CA ARG A 205 31.61 2.67 -1.29
C ARG A 205 31.51 2.66 -2.81
N SER A 206 31.89 3.76 -3.43
CA SER A 206 31.93 3.88 -4.89
C SER A 206 33.20 3.29 -5.53
N ASP A 207 34.19 2.88 -4.74
CA ASP A 207 35.45 2.29 -5.21
C ASP A 207 35.37 0.78 -5.48
N GLY A 208 34.16 0.20 -5.39
CA GLY A 208 33.90 -1.22 -5.62
C GLY A 208 34.33 -2.14 -4.47
N GLN A 209 35.07 -1.65 -3.47
CA GLN A 209 35.46 -2.46 -2.32
C GLN A 209 34.34 -2.50 -1.29
N LEU A 210 34.09 -3.67 -0.71
CA LEU A 210 33.17 -3.80 0.41
C LEU A 210 33.87 -3.34 1.69
N ALA A 211 33.31 -2.34 2.36
CA ALA A 211 33.82 -1.91 3.67
C ALA A 211 33.72 -3.06 4.71
N PRO A 212 34.54 -3.03 5.77
CA PRO A 212 34.37 -3.93 6.90
C PRO A 212 32.94 -3.86 7.46
N ALA A 213 32.40 -5.02 7.83
CA ALA A 213 31.05 -5.10 8.38
C ALA A 213 31.08 -5.17 9.91
N THR A 214 30.13 -4.50 10.54
CA THR A 214 29.89 -4.55 11.98
C THR A 214 28.66 -5.40 12.24
N LYS A 215 28.76 -6.36 13.16
CA LYS A 215 27.61 -7.17 13.57
C LYS A 215 26.61 -6.29 14.33
N LEU A 216 25.35 -6.36 13.94
CA LEU A 216 24.26 -5.66 14.62
C LEU A 216 23.90 -6.40 15.91
N GLU A 217 23.50 -5.65 16.93
CA GLU A 217 23.02 -6.26 18.16
C GLU A 217 21.63 -6.86 17.92
N ARG A 218 21.26 -7.84 18.75
CA ARG A 218 19.92 -8.41 18.72
C ARG A 218 18.95 -7.51 19.49
N HIS A 219 18.70 -6.32 18.95
CA HIS A 219 17.91 -5.27 19.59
C HIS A 219 16.52 -5.77 20.04
N GLY A 220 15.92 -6.70 19.29
CA GLY A 220 14.63 -7.32 19.63
C GLY A 220 14.62 -8.04 20.98
N ASP A 221 15.77 -8.58 21.42
CA ASP A 221 15.91 -9.27 22.71
C ASP A 221 15.95 -8.28 23.90
N THR A 222 16.17 -6.99 23.63
CA THR A 222 16.40 -5.94 24.67
C THR A 222 15.38 -4.81 24.67
N ALA A 223 14.44 -4.82 23.72
CA ALA A 223 13.44 -3.78 23.56
C ALA A 223 12.52 -3.66 24.77
N LYS A 224 12.15 -2.42 25.11
CA LYS A 224 11.31 -2.10 26.28
C LYS A 224 9.95 -1.56 25.86
N PRO A 225 8.84 -2.01 26.46
CA PRO A 225 7.50 -1.57 26.08
C PRO A 225 7.26 -0.05 26.15
N ASP A 226 7.96 0.66 27.02
CA ASP A 226 7.85 2.11 27.22
C ASP A 226 8.71 2.95 26.25
N ARG A 227 9.47 2.30 25.35
CA ARG A 227 10.38 2.95 24.39
C ARG A 227 10.16 2.50 22.95
N LEU A 228 9.00 1.92 22.65
CA LEU A 228 8.70 1.43 21.31
C LEU A 228 8.50 2.61 20.35
N ILE A 229 9.20 2.54 19.22
CA ILE A 229 9.12 3.50 18.12
C ILE A 229 8.43 2.80 16.96
N TRP A 230 7.30 3.35 16.51
CA TRP A 230 6.63 2.84 15.33
C TRP A 230 7.40 3.24 14.07
N SER A 231 7.17 2.50 12.98
CA SER A 231 7.54 2.91 11.64
C SER A 231 6.39 2.58 10.70
N ASP A 232 5.90 3.60 10.00
CA ASP A 232 4.73 3.51 9.15
C ASP A 232 4.80 4.55 8.02
N CYS A 233 3.77 4.68 7.21
CA CYS A 233 3.66 5.76 6.24
C CYS A 233 2.32 6.49 6.36
N SER A 234 2.35 7.79 6.70
CA SER A 234 1.13 8.59 6.82
C SER A 234 0.43 8.87 5.48
N THR A 235 1.10 8.61 4.37
CA THR A 235 0.59 8.85 3.01
C THR A 235 0.09 7.60 2.30
N TYR A 236 0.19 6.43 2.93
CA TYR A 236 -0.35 5.19 2.37
C TYR A 236 -1.87 5.26 2.24
N THR A 237 -2.35 5.16 1.01
CA THR A 237 -3.76 4.93 0.70
C THR A 237 -4.13 3.45 0.83
N SER A 238 -3.10 2.59 0.85
CA SER A 238 -3.26 1.14 0.82
C SER A 238 -3.66 0.52 2.17
N THR A 239 -3.47 1.26 3.26
CA THR A 239 -3.70 0.77 4.62
C THR A 239 -4.81 1.53 5.34
N ILE A 240 -5.24 0.99 6.49
CA ILE A 240 -6.21 1.63 7.38
C ILE A 240 -5.45 2.32 8.53
N LEU A 241 -4.88 3.50 8.26
CA LEU A 241 -4.05 4.26 9.22
C LEU A 241 -4.73 4.49 10.58
N LEU A 242 -6.05 4.69 10.61
CA LEU A 242 -6.80 4.86 11.85
C LEU A 242 -6.69 3.64 12.78
N LEU A 243 -6.61 2.43 12.22
CA LEU A 243 -6.42 1.22 13.04
C LEU A 243 -5.00 1.17 13.61
N HIS A 244 -4.00 1.57 12.83
CA HIS A 244 -2.61 1.62 13.27
C HIS A 244 -2.48 2.60 14.46
N GLN A 245 -3.04 3.80 14.32
CA GLN A 245 -3.09 4.82 15.37
C GLN A 245 -3.83 4.34 16.63
N LYS A 246 -4.98 3.65 16.46
CA LYS A 246 -5.72 3.07 17.59
C LYS A 246 -4.92 2.00 18.32
N LEU A 247 -4.18 1.15 17.61
CA LEU A 247 -3.29 0.16 18.23
C LEU A 247 -2.15 0.83 18.99
N ALA A 248 -1.49 1.82 18.39
CA ALA A 248 -0.42 2.58 19.05
C ALA A 248 -0.91 3.25 20.35
N ALA A 249 -2.09 3.89 20.31
CA ALA A 249 -2.72 4.48 21.48
C ALA A 249 -3.05 3.43 22.55
N LYS A 250 -3.54 2.25 22.16
CA LYS A 250 -3.88 1.16 23.09
C LYS A 250 -2.67 0.63 23.86
N ILE A 251 -1.47 0.69 23.28
CA ILE A 251 -0.22 0.30 23.95
C ILE A 251 0.57 1.49 24.50
N ASN A 252 -0.05 2.68 24.62
CA ASN A 252 0.56 3.90 25.16
C ASN A 252 1.82 4.38 24.42
N THR A 253 1.79 4.34 23.08
CA THR A 253 2.90 4.77 22.22
C THR A 253 2.43 5.84 21.22
N SER A 254 3.38 6.63 20.71
CA SER A 254 3.12 7.58 19.63
C SER A 254 3.25 6.91 18.26
N TRP A 255 2.52 7.43 17.28
CA TRP A 255 2.53 6.96 15.89
C TRP A 255 2.65 8.15 14.93
N PRO A 256 3.37 8.04 13.80
CA PRO A 256 4.10 6.85 13.36
C PRO A 256 5.50 6.74 13.95
N GLY A 257 6.00 7.72 14.73
CA GLY A 257 7.38 7.73 15.23
C GLY A 257 8.40 7.99 14.11
N VAL A 258 8.54 7.03 13.20
CA VAL A 258 9.30 7.10 11.94
C VAL A 258 8.32 7.00 10.76
N ASP A 259 8.24 8.03 9.92
CA ASP A 259 7.36 8.07 8.74
C ASP A 259 8.19 7.79 7.47
N LEU A 260 8.05 6.58 6.90
CA LEU A 260 8.83 6.10 5.75
C LEU A 260 7.93 5.46 4.69
N PHE A 261 8.10 5.90 3.45
CA PHE A 261 7.30 5.43 2.32
C PHE A 261 7.70 4.03 1.85
N SER A 262 8.98 3.73 1.70
CA SER A 262 9.44 2.41 1.23
C SER A 262 9.16 1.31 2.28
N SER A 263 8.79 0.11 1.83
CA SER A 263 8.57 -1.04 2.72
C SER A 263 9.89 -1.52 3.33
N LEU A 264 10.94 -1.60 2.52
CA LEU A 264 12.27 -2.03 2.92
C LEU A 264 13.03 -0.99 3.72
N MET A 265 12.76 0.31 3.54
CA MET A 265 13.28 1.34 4.42
C MET A 265 12.71 1.23 5.84
N LYS A 266 11.47 0.75 6.00
CA LYS A 266 10.92 0.40 7.32
C LYS A 266 11.65 -0.81 7.92
N TYR A 267 11.96 -1.84 7.11
CA TYR A 267 12.81 -2.95 7.57
C TYR A 267 14.24 -2.53 7.88
N ALA A 268 14.82 -1.58 7.14
CA ALA A 268 16.14 -1.01 7.43
C ALA A 268 16.13 -0.28 8.78
N ALA A 269 15.08 0.49 9.07
CA ALA A 269 14.89 1.13 10.38
C ALA A 269 14.78 0.08 11.51
N LEU A 270 14.02 -1.00 11.29
CA LEU A 270 13.92 -2.11 12.25
C LEU A 270 15.26 -2.82 12.46
N GLY A 271 15.96 -3.17 11.37
CA GLY A 271 17.24 -3.88 11.39
C GLY A 271 18.35 -3.09 12.09
N LEU A 272 18.39 -1.77 11.89
CA LEU A 272 19.35 -0.88 12.55
C LEU A 272 18.97 -0.50 13.99
N GLY A 273 17.85 -1.01 14.52
CA GLY A 273 17.35 -0.66 15.86
C GLY A 273 16.84 0.78 15.98
N ARG A 274 16.50 1.42 14.86
CA ARG A 274 15.98 2.81 14.78
C ARG A 274 14.46 2.88 14.86
N SER A 275 13.79 1.73 14.68
CA SER A 275 12.36 1.55 14.97
C SER A 275 12.12 0.15 15.54
N HIS A 276 10.90 -0.11 16.02
CA HIS A 276 10.54 -1.31 16.79
C HIS A 276 9.30 -2.02 16.24
N ILE A 277 8.38 -1.29 15.61
CA ILE A 277 7.07 -1.81 15.21
C ILE A 277 6.73 -1.33 13.82
N VAL A 278 6.38 -2.26 12.94
CA VAL A 278 5.70 -1.99 11.67
C VAL A 278 4.42 -2.80 11.67
N ILE A 279 3.31 -2.19 11.23
CA ILE A 279 2.07 -2.92 10.98
C ILE A 279 1.54 -2.55 9.60
N ARG A 280 0.95 -3.53 8.93
CA ARG A 280 0.28 -3.32 7.64
C ARG A 280 -1.10 -3.96 7.70
N ILE A 281 -2.13 -3.12 7.82
CA ILE A 281 -3.54 -3.53 7.75
C ILE A 281 -4.11 -2.97 6.46
N PHE A 282 -4.37 -3.84 5.47
CA PHE A 282 -4.89 -3.38 4.19
C PHE A 282 -6.33 -2.90 4.26
N ARG A 283 -6.66 -1.93 3.40
CA ARG A 283 -8.03 -1.42 3.26
C ARG A 283 -8.99 -2.44 2.64
N TYR A 284 -8.48 -3.30 1.76
CA TYR A 284 -9.26 -4.29 1.01
C TYR A 284 -8.61 -5.66 1.15
N GLY A 285 -9.42 -6.70 1.40
CA GLY A 285 -8.91 -8.08 1.53
C GLY A 285 -8.35 -8.67 0.24
N SER A 286 -8.61 -8.05 -0.91
CA SER A 286 -8.00 -8.42 -2.20
C SER A 286 -6.56 -7.92 -2.37
N TRP A 287 -6.04 -7.13 -1.44
CA TRP A 287 -4.68 -6.62 -1.52
C TRP A 287 -3.66 -7.55 -0.89
N ALA A 288 -2.57 -7.74 -1.62
CA ALA A 288 -1.43 -8.54 -1.22
C ALA A 288 -0.15 -7.77 -1.54
N SER A 289 0.81 -7.81 -0.60
CA SER A 289 2.17 -7.30 -0.87
C SER A 289 2.89 -8.20 -1.88
N ASN A 290 3.84 -7.62 -2.60
CA ASN A 290 4.80 -8.42 -3.34
C ASN A 290 5.80 -9.05 -2.39
N MET A 291 6.36 -10.21 -2.73
CA MET A 291 7.43 -10.81 -1.92
C MET A 291 8.69 -9.95 -1.85
N TRP A 292 9.01 -9.23 -2.93
CA TRP A 292 10.24 -8.45 -3.04
C TRP A 292 10.24 -7.20 -2.14
N ASP A 293 9.07 -6.65 -1.79
CA ASP A 293 8.95 -5.58 -0.78
C ASP A 293 9.31 -6.04 0.65
N HIS A 294 9.55 -7.35 0.88
CA HIS A 294 9.64 -7.95 2.21
C HIS A 294 10.81 -8.93 2.41
N ALA A 295 11.09 -9.82 1.45
CA ALA A 295 11.94 -11.00 1.65
C ALA A 295 13.30 -10.71 2.32
N GLY A 296 14.04 -9.69 1.84
CA GLY A 296 15.33 -9.34 2.44
C GLY A 296 15.19 -8.75 3.84
N GLY A 297 14.17 -7.90 4.03
CA GLY A 297 13.88 -7.23 5.30
C GLY A 297 13.38 -8.15 6.40
N VAL A 298 12.59 -9.17 6.06
CA VAL A 298 12.10 -10.18 7.02
C VAL A 298 13.27 -10.88 7.70
N LEU A 299 14.18 -11.47 6.92
CA LEU A 299 15.33 -12.17 7.48
C LEU A 299 16.21 -11.23 8.33
N ILE A 300 16.49 -10.02 7.83
CA ILE A 300 17.29 -9.03 8.58
C ILE A 300 16.68 -8.76 9.95
N PHE A 301 15.36 -8.56 10.01
CA PHE A 301 14.70 -8.27 11.29
C PHE A 301 14.67 -9.49 12.23
N GLU A 302 14.43 -10.70 11.71
CA GLU A 302 14.49 -11.93 12.51
C GLU A 302 15.87 -12.15 13.14
N GLU A 303 16.94 -11.91 12.38
CA GLU A 303 18.32 -12.12 12.84
C GLU A 303 18.77 -11.12 13.91
N VAL A 304 18.17 -9.93 13.99
CA VAL A 304 18.32 -8.97 15.11
C VAL A 304 17.33 -9.22 16.26
N GLY A 305 16.68 -10.38 16.29
CA GLY A 305 15.76 -10.79 17.36
C GLY A 305 14.33 -10.27 17.22
N GLY A 306 13.99 -9.71 16.07
CA GLY A 306 12.62 -9.35 15.72
C GLY A 306 11.76 -10.57 15.39
N LYS A 307 10.47 -10.30 15.16
CA LYS A 307 9.50 -11.31 14.72
C LYS A 307 8.66 -10.73 13.60
N VAL A 308 8.43 -11.51 12.54
CA VAL A 308 7.52 -11.16 11.44
C VAL A 308 6.46 -12.24 11.26
N THR A 309 5.22 -11.83 11.11
CA THR A 309 4.03 -12.68 10.98
C THR A 309 2.95 -11.94 10.21
N ASP A 310 1.95 -12.68 9.74
CA ASP A 310 0.66 -12.11 9.38
C ASP A 310 -0.11 -11.62 10.63
N LEU A 311 -1.33 -11.10 10.44
CA LEU A 311 -2.20 -10.65 11.54
C LEU A 311 -2.74 -11.81 12.40
N GLU A 312 -2.68 -13.05 11.93
CA GLU A 312 -3.05 -14.25 12.70
C GLU A 312 -1.88 -14.81 13.52
N GLY A 313 -0.68 -14.25 13.36
CA GLY A 313 0.54 -14.69 14.04
C GLY A 313 1.26 -15.83 13.33
N LYS A 314 0.88 -16.18 12.09
CA LYS A 314 1.58 -17.18 11.27
C LYS A 314 2.82 -16.57 10.62
N PRO A 315 3.90 -17.36 10.42
CA PRO A 315 5.06 -16.91 9.66
C PRO A 315 4.66 -16.47 8.25
N ILE A 316 5.45 -15.55 7.67
CA ILE A 316 5.28 -15.16 6.26
C ILE A 316 5.64 -16.35 5.37
N ASP A 317 4.79 -16.62 4.39
CA ASP A 317 4.97 -17.70 3.43
C ASP A 317 5.35 -17.13 2.06
N PHE A 318 6.61 -17.32 1.67
CA PHE A 318 7.10 -16.88 0.36
C PHE A 318 6.81 -17.88 -0.76
N THR A 319 6.23 -19.05 -0.46
CA THR A 319 5.95 -20.10 -1.46
C THR A 319 4.67 -19.85 -2.27
N THR A 320 3.84 -18.86 -1.88
CA THR A 320 2.54 -18.56 -2.53
C THR A 320 2.66 -17.81 -3.86
N GLY A 321 3.88 -17.59 -4.30
CA GLY A 321 4.24 -16.90 -5.53
C GLY A 321 4.49 -15.41 -5.35
N ARG A 322 4.53 -14.65 -6.45
CA ARG A 322 4.94 -13.22 -6.47
C ARG A 322 4.22 -12.36 -5.43
N LYS A 323 2.94 -12.64 -5.20
CA LYS A 323 2.10 -12.01 -4.17
C LYS A 323 2.03 -12.93 -2.94
N MET A 324 2.33 -12.36 -1.78
CA MET A 324 2.23 -13.10 -0.52
C MET A 324 0.77 -13.21 -0.08
N ALA A 325 0.34 -14.42 0.30
CA ALA A 325 -1.01 -14.62 0.83
C ALA A 325 -1.17 -13.91 2.20
N ASN A 326 -2.33 -13.26 2.40
CA ASN A 326 -2.86 -12.85 3.70
C ASN A 326 -1.94 -12.01 4.62
N ILE A 327 -1.35 -10.92 4.10
CA ILE A 327 -0.88 -9.85 4.99
C ILE A 327 -2.10 -9.00 5.40
N GLY A 328 -2.96 -9.54 6.27
CA GLY A 328 -3.97 -8.76 6.99
C GLY A 328 -5.09 -8.11 6.17
N ALA A 329 -6.07 -8.92 5.78
CA ALA A 329 -7.40 -8.41 5.40
C ALA A 329 -8.22 -8.14 6.68
N ALA A 330 -8.59 -6.89 6.92
CA ALA A 330 -9.54 -6.54 7.97
C ALA A 330 -10.99 -6.77 7.47
N ASP A 331 -11.39 -8.03 7.33
CA ASP A 331 -12.79 -8.36 7.00
C ASP A 331 -13.72 -8.32 8.22
N ASP A 332 -13.21 -7.94 9.40
CA ASP A 332 -13.97 -7.75 10.63
C ASP A 332 -13.52 -6.45 11.34
N PRO A 333 -14.41 -5.46 11.53
CA PRO A 333 -14.13 -4.23 12.29
C PRO A 333 -13.77 -4.46 13.77
N GLU A 334 -14.03 -5.67 14.30
CA GLU A 334 -13.75 -6.05 15.68
C GLU A 334 -12.70 -7.17 15.82
N LEU A 335 -11.93 -7.47 14.76
CA LEU A 335 -10.88 -8.50 14.85
C LEU A 335 -9.81 -8.13 15.89
N ARG A 336 -9.95 -8.82 17.02
CA ARG A 336 -8.96 -9.33 17.99
C ARG A 336 -7.61 -8.63 17.95
N ALA A 337 -7.26 -8.03 19.08
CA ALA A 337 -5.92 -7.51 19.37
C ALA A 337 -4.82 -8.43 18.82
N VAL A 338 -4.18 -8.01 17.72
CA VAL A 338 -2.96 -8.63 17.21
C VAL A 338 -1.85 -8.24 18.17
N GLN A 339 -1.40 -9.24 18.91
CA GLN A 339 -0.42 -9.13 19.96
C GLN A 339 0.96 -9.35 19.33
N TRP A 340 1.73 -8.28 19.14
CA TRP A 340 3.19 -8.43 19.07
C TRP A 340 3.69 -8.56 20.50
N SER A 341 3.98 -9.79 20.89
CA SER A 341 4.68 -10.09 22.13
C SER A 341 6.17 -10.07 21.82
N TYR A 342 6.84 -9.01 22.26
CA TYR A 342 8.20 -9.17 22.78
C TYR A 342 8.13 -10.29 23.82
N SER A 343 8.97 -11.32 23.72
CA SER A 343 9.02 -12.36 24.75
C SER A 343 9.71 -11.80 26.00
N VAL A 344 9.02 -10.94 26.73
CA VAL A 344 9.31 -10.66 28.13
C VAL A 344 8.36 -11.54 28.93
N GLY A 345 8.87 -12.67 29.44
CA GLY A 345 8.32 -13.46 30.54
C GLY A 345 6.82 -13.79 30.53
N GLN A 346 6.49 -15.08 30.46
CA GLN A 346 5.17 -15.67 30.74
C GLN A 346 4.21 -14.79 31.59
N MET A 347 3.19 -14.20 30.99
CA MET A 347 1.92 -13.90 31.67
C MET A 347 0.75 -14.06 30.70
N SER A 348 0.02 -15.15 30.86
CA SER A 348 -1.20 -15.46 30.13
C SER A 348 -2.40 -14.73 30.73
N TYR A 349 -3.12 -13.93 29.93
CA TYR A 349 -4.48 -13.49 30.27
C TYR A 349 -5.47 -14.06 29.25
N ARG A 350 -6.31 -15.00 29.69
CA ARG A 350 -7.48 -15.49 28.95
C ARG A 350 -8.72 -14.71 29.42
N HIS A 351 -9.43 -14.07 28.50
CA HIS A 351 -10.88 -13.87 28.64
C HIS A 351 -11.52 -13.96 27.24
N ALA A 352 -12.51 -14.84 27.13
CA ALA A 352 -13.26 -15.14 25.92
C ALA A 352 -14.58 -14.36 25.94
N ILE A 353 -14.97 -13.77 24.81
CA ILE A 353 -16.34 -13.29 24.55
C ILE A 353 -16.78 -13.81 23.17
N ARG A 354 -18.00 -14.39 23.13
CA ARG A 354 -18.61 -15.05 21.97
C ARG A 354 -19.53 -14.10 21.18
N HIS A 355 -19.29 -14.01 19.87
CA HIS A 355 -20.14 -13.81 18.66
C HIS A 355 -21.49 -13.05 18.68
N SER A 356 -21.71 -12.21 17.65
CA SER A 356 -22.62 -12.48 16.51
C SER A 356 -22.46 -11.46 15.36
N SER A 357 -22.41 -11.94 14.11
CA SER A 357 -21.96 -11.32 12.84
C SER A 357 -23.02 -10.55 12.04
N CYS A 358 -22.60 -9.54 11.24
CA CYS A 358 -23.39 -9.03 10.09
C CYS A 358 -22.46 -8.62 8.92
N SER A 359 -22.66 -9.22 7.74
CA SER A 359 -21.59 -9.49 6.75
C SER A 359 -21.76 -8.86 5.36
N GLN A 360 -22.37 -7.66 5.20
CA GLN A 360 -22.62 -7.11 3.85
C GLN A 360 -22.33 -5.61 3.60
N LEU A 361 -21.72 -4.88 4.54
CA LEU A 361 -21.49 -3.42 4.44
C LEU A 361 -20.46 -2.91 3.39
N PRO A 362 -19.36 -3.63 3.04
CA PRO A 362 -18.34 -3.11 2.11
C PRO A 362 -18.81 -2.98 0.65
N ARG A 363 -19.79 -3.80 0.24
CA ARG A 363 -20.19 -3.95 -1.16
C ARG A 363 -20.96 -2.75 -1.72
N VAL A 364 -21.69 -2.04 -0.86
CA VAL A 364 -22.59 -0.95 -1.28
C VAL A 364 -21.86 0.40 -1.44
N LYS A 365 -20.70 0.56 -0.80
CA LYS A 365 -19.88 1.79 -0.91
C LYS A 365 -19.16 1.90 -2.25
N GLU A 366 -18.73 0.76 -2.81
CA GLU A 366 -18.05 0.71 -4.11
C GLU A 366 -19.02 0.85 -5.30
N GLU A 367 -20.26 0.38 -5.17
CA GLU A 367 -21.28 0.54 -6.21
C GLU A 367 -21.79 2.00 -6.30
N ALA A 368 -21.85 2.68 -5.16
CA ALA A 368 -22.15 4.11 -5.02
C ALA A 368 -21.18 5.00 -5.82
N LEU A 369 -19.89 4.87 -5.53
CA LEU A 369 -18.82 5.69 -6.10
C LEU A 369 -18.59 5.42 -7.60
N SER A 370 -18.76 4.17 -8.04
CA SER A 370 -18.57 3.74 -9.43
C SER A 370 -19.58 4.36 -10.40
N ASN A 371 -20.86 4.41 -10.03
CA ASN A 371 -21.90 4.98 -10.90
C ASN A 371 -21.89 6.53 -10.89
N LEU A 372 -21.46 7.18 -9.80
CA LEU A 372 -21.29 8.64 -9.72
C LEU A 372 -20.21 9.17 -10.69
N GLN A 373 -19.15 8.39 -10.91
CA GLN A 373 -18.11 8.70 -11.89
C GLN A 373 -18.56 8.47 -13.33
N ARG A 374 -19.40 7.46 -13.59
CA ARG A 374 -19.97 7.20 -14.92
C ARG A 374 -20.96 8.27 -15.40
N LEU A 375 -21.44 9.14 -14.51
CA LEU A 375 -22.42 10.20 -14.80
C LEU A 375 -21.78 11.60 -14.93
N GLY A 376 -20.45 11.69 -14.98
CA GLY A 376 -19.74 12.92 -15.36
C GLY A 376 -19.62 13.99 -14.27
N CYS A 377 -19.84 13.66 -12.99
CA CYS A 377 -19.75 14.62 -11.89
C CYS A 377 -18.28 14.93 -11.52
N LYS A 378 -17.88 16.21 -11.53
CA LYS A 378 -16.54 16.66 -11.08
C LYS A 378 -16.42 16.65 -9.55
N ARG A 379 -15.24 16.29 -9.04
CA ARG A 379 -14.87 16.13 -7.61
C ARG A 379 -15.18 17.32 -6.68
N SER A 380 -15.45 18.52 -7.21
CA SER A 380 -15.54 19.75 -6.43
C SER A 380 -16.96 20.19 -6.04
N ALA A 381 -18.02 19.41 -6.31
CA ALA A 381 -19.40 19.89 -6.12
C ALA A 381 -20.24 19.16 -5.07
N LEU A 382 -19.69 18.23 -4.28
CA LEU A 382 -20.41 17.61 -3.17
C LEU A 382 -19.46 17.31 -2.01
N GLN A 383 -19.62 18.03 -0.88
CA GLN A 383 -19.16 17.53 0.42
C GLN A 383 -20.23 16.59 0.97
N VAL A 384 -19.99 15.29 0.87
CA VAL A 384 -20.76 14.29 1.62
C VAL A 384 -20.14 14.21 3.01
N CYS A 385 -20.80 14.77 4.02
CA CYS A 385 -20.42 14.58 5.41
C CYS A 385 -21.13 13.34 5.97
N PHE A 386 -20.36 12.32 6.34
CA PHE A 386 -20.83 11.25 7.20
C PHE A 386 -20.77 11.77 8.64
N VAL A 387 -21.90 12.14 9.21
CA VAL A 387 -21.99 12.44 10.64
C VAL A 387 -22.45 11.17 11.34
N TYR A 388 -21.52 10.53 12.06
CA TYR A 388 -21.85 9.46 13.00
C TYR A 388 -22.17 10.13 14.33
N ASP A 389 -23.43 10.10 14.76
CA ASP A 389 -23.74 10.48 16.13
C ASP A 389 -23.45 9.29 17.06
N VAL A 390 -22.75 9.55 18.15
CA VAL A 390 -22.23 8.53 19.06
C VAL A 390 -23.28 8.31 20.15
N GLU A 391 -24.30 7.52 19.83
CA GLU A 391 -25.09 6.81 20.83
C GLU A 391 -25.22 5.32 20.44
N PRO A 392 -24.99 4.36 21.36
CA PRO A 392 -24.71 2.95 21.01
C PRO A 392 -25.90 2.13 20.46
N SER A 393 -27.01 2.77 20.08
CA SER A 393 -28.24 2.07 19.71
C SER A 393 -28.96 2.59 18.47
N ARG A 394 -28.45 3.64 17.79
CA ARG A 394 -29.17 4.24 16.64
C ARG A 394 -28.21 4.69 15.55
N THR A 395 -28.41 4.18 14.34
CA THR A 395 -27.67 4.60 13.13
C THR A 395 -28.60 5.39 12.23
N TYR A 396 -28.25 6.65 11.97
CA TYR A 396 -28.99 7.55 11.08
C TYR A 396 -28.14 7.95 9.88
N PHE A 397 -28.76 8.04 8.70
CA PHE A 397 -28.12 8.54 7.48
C PHE A 397 -28.63 9.96 7.19
N SER A 398 -27.73 10.94 7.16
CA SER A 398 -28.05 12.34 6.85
C SER A 398 -27.53 12.69 5.47
N ILE A 399 -28.44 13.03 4.54
CA ILE A 399 -28.07 13.56 3.23
C ILE A 399 -28.15 15.09 3.30
N VAL A 400 -26.99 15.75 3.19
CA VAL A 400 -26.91 17.22 3.09
C VAL A 400 -26.75 17.58 1.62
N GLN A 401 -27.77 18.20 1.02
CA GLN A 401 -27.69 18.67 -0.36
C GLN A 401 -27.50 20.21 -0.37
N ILE A 402 -26.35 20.68 -0.86
CA ILE A 402 -26.09 22.09 -1.14
C ILE A 402 -26.42 22.33 -2.61
N ALA A 403 -27.54 23.01 -2.90
CA ALA A 403 -27.93 23.30 -4.27
C ALA A 403 -27.33 24.62 -4.75
N HIS A 404 -26.43 24.58 -5.75
CA HIS A 404 -26.19 25.72 -6.63
C HIS A 404 -27.17 25.65 -7.82
N THR A 405 -27.80 26.81 -8.08
CA THR A 405 -28.62 27.22 -9.23
C THR A 405 -29.98 26.51 -9.48
N GLY A 406 -31.04 27.31 -9.36
CA GLY A 406 -32.47 26.93 -9.31
C GLY A 406 -33.11 26.36 -10.60
N GLN A 407 -32.33 25.88 -11.56
CA GLN A 407 -32.87 25.28 -12.79
C GLN A 407 -33.05 23.76 -12.67
N ILE A 408 -32.26 23.10 -11.81
CA ILE A 408 -32.34 21.65 -11.54
C ILE A 408 -33.60 21.29 -10.74
N LEU A 409 -34.10 22.22 -9.90
CA LEU A 409 -35.28 22.03 -9.05
C LEU A 409 -36.59 21.83 -9.83
N ARG A 410 -36.78 22.48 -11.00
CA ARG A 410 -38.03 22.31 -11.77
C ARG A 410 -38.19 20.92 -12.39
N ASN A 411 -37.06 20.27 -12.72
CA ASN A 411 -37.08 18.97 -13.40
C ASN A 411 -37.05 17.77 -12.46
N LEU A 412 -36.51 17.92 -11.23
CA LEU A 412 -36.65 16.90 -10.18
C LEU A 412 -38.06 16.87 -9.59
N ASN A 413 -38.73 18.04 -9.50
CA ASN A 413 -40.03 18.15 -8.83
C ASN A 413 -41.11 17.28 -9.46
N MET A 414 -41.15 17.10 -10.79
CA MET A 414 -42.18 16.26 -11.44
C MET A 414 -42.09 14.78 -11.09
N HIS A 415 -40.89 14.21 -10.92
CA HIS A 415 -40.73 12.78 -10.67
C HIS A 415 -40.65 12.43 -9.18
N LEU A 416 -40.15 13.34 -8.33
CA LEU A 416 -40.37 13.27 -6.89
C LEU A 416 -41.84 13.48 -6.55
N GLN A 417 -42.54 14.40 -7.23
CA GLN A 417 -44.00 14.49 -7.12
C GLN A 417 -44.66 13.17 -7.51
N LEU A 418 -44.28 12.49 -8.59
CA LEU A 418 -44.85 11.18 -8.95
C LEU A 418 -44.67 10.10 -7.86
N ILE A 419 -43.55 10.12 -7.12
CA ILE A 419 -43.29 9.22 -5.99
C ILE A 419 -44.05 9.67 -4.72
N LEU A 420 -44.20 10.98 -4.52
CA LEU A 420 -44.90 11.57 -3.37
C LEU A 420 -46.43 11.59 -3.55
N THR A 421 -46.94 11.65 -4.78
CA THR A 421 -48.38 11.66 -5.12
C THR A 421 -48.97 10.26 -5.34
N SER A 422 -48.13 9.23 -5.45
CA SER A 422 -48.57 7.82 -5.46
C SER A 422 -48.70 7.21 -4.06
N LEU A 423 -48.31 7.96 -3.02
CA LEU A 423 -48.63 7.69 -1.63
C LEU A 423 -49.98 8.36 -1.28
N PRO A 424 -50.95 7.65 -0.67
CA PRO A 424 -52.19 8.27 -0.20
C PRO A 424 -52.00 9.35 0.89
N TYR A 425 -50.77 9.61 1.37
CA TYR A 425 -50.52 10.48 2.52
C TYR A 425 -49.36 11.47 2.40
N ILE A 426 -48.72 11.65 1.22
CA ILE A 426 -47.74 12.74 1.02
C ILE A 426 -48.15 13.66 -0.14
N ALA A 427 -49.45 13.94 -0.22
CA ALA A 427 -49.95 15.07 -0.99
C ALA A 427 -50.26 16.24 -0.03
N ALA A 428 -49.21 16.93 0.45
CA ALA A 428 -49.21 18.37 0.74
C ALA A 428 -48.00 18.74 1.62
N TYR A 429 -46.99 19.37 1.02
CA TYR A 429 -46.47 20.66 1.53
C TYR A 429 -45.70 21.36 0.40
N THR A 430 -46.39 21.55 -0.72
CA THR A 430 -46.02 22.57 -1.71
C THR A 430 -47.18 23.54 -1.82
N SER A 431 -47.29 24.46 -0.86
CA SER A 431 -48.00 25.71 -1.08
C SER A 431 -47.67 26.73 0.01
N GLY A 432 -47.31 27.93 -0.43
CA GLY A 432 -47.60 29.15 0.33
C GLY A 432 -46.45 29.66 1.19
N ALA A 433 -45.82 30.70 0.68
CA ALA A 433 -45.08 31.72 1.40
C ALA A 433 -45.30 31.77 2.92
N SER A 434 -44.22 31.69 3.69
CA SER A 434 -43.75 32.77 4.58
C SER A 434 -42.54 32.31 5.38
N HIS A 435 -41.80 33.30 5.86
CA HIS A 435 -40.47 33.21 6.45
C HIS A 435 -40.30 32.21 7.61
N LYS A 436 -39.03 31.75 7.74
CA LYS A 436 -38.41 30.98 8.84
C LYS A 436 -38.76 29.49 8.86
N ASN A 437 -37.78 28.64 8.55
CA ASN A 437 -37.35 27.47 9.35
C ASN A 437 -36.47 26.52 8.51
N GLN A 438 -35.33 26.10 9.07
CA GLN A 438 -34.65 24.88 8.66
C GLN A 438 -35.59 23.71 9.02
N ASN A 439 -36.19 23.06 8.02
CA ASN A 439 -37.04 21.91 8.26
C ASN A 439 -36.24 20.63 7.97
N SER A 440 -35.82 19.94 9.03
CA SER A 440 -35.38 18.55 8.99
C SER A 440 -36.59 17.66 9.28
N HIS A 441 -36.91 16.74 8.37
CA HIS A 441 -37.95 15.73 8.61
C HIS A 441 -37.29 14.35 8.62
N CYS A 442 -37.61 13.56 9.65
CA CYS A 442 -37.16 12.19 9.82
C CYS A 442 -38.36 11.29 9.57
N LEU A 443 -38.21 10.32 8.68
CA LEU A 443 -39.24 9.30 8.46
C LEU A 443 -39.29 8.36 9.65
N ASP A 444 -40.48 8.03 10.12
CA ASP A 444 -40.69 6.94 11.08
C ASP A 444 -40.67 5.57 10.40
N ASP A 445 -40.68 4.49 11.20
CA ASP A 445 -40.56 3.11 10.69
C ASP A 445 -41.71 2.73 9.73
N ALA A 446 -42.91 3.28 9.94
CA ALA A 446 -44.07 3.01 9.08
C ALA A 446 -43.98 3.78 7.77
N GLU A 447 -43.53 5.03 7.82
CA GLU A 447 -43.29 5.88 6.65
C GLU A 447 -42.14 5.34 5.79
N ALA A 448 -41.04 4.90 6.42
CA ALA A 448 -39.92 4.27 5.75
C ALA A 448 -40.35 2.98 5.02
N LYS A 449 -41.18 2.16 5.67
CA LYS A 449 -41.74 0.95 5.07
C LYS A 449 -42.65 1.27 3.88
N ALA A 450 -43.54 2.25 4.01
CA ALA A 450 -44.46 2.66 2.95
C ALA A 450 -43.72 3.21 1.70
N LEU A 451 -42.59 3.89 1.92
CA LEU A 451 -41.72 4.39 0.87
C LEU A 451 -41.04 3.25 0.10
N VAL A 452 -40.56 2.22 0.81
CA VAL A 452 -39.98 1.00 0.20
C VAL A 452 -41.05 0.23 -0.58
N ASP A 453 -42.23 0.03 0.00
CA ASP A 453 -43.32 -0.70 -0.65
C ASP A 453 -43.78 0.00 -1.95
N SER A 454 -43.83 1.34 -1.94
CA SER A 454 -44.21 2.15 -3.10
C SER A 454 -43.12 2.14 -4.19
N PHE A 455 -41.85 2.12 -3.80
CA PHE A 455 -40.74 1.95 -4.72
C PHE A 455 -40.80 0.59 -5.43
N ASP A 456 -41.01 -0.48 -4.66
CA ASP A 456 -41.14 -1.84 -5.17
C ASP A 456 -42.34 -1.95 -6.13
N ALA A 457 -43.48 -1.35 -5.79
CA ALA A 457 -44.67 -1.34 -6.64
C ALA A 457 -44.44 -0.63 -8.00
N ILE A 458 -43.71 0.50 -8.02
CA ILE A 458 -43.38 1.21 -9.27
C ILE A 458 -42.40 0.38 -10.11
N SER A 459 -41.46 -0.33 -9.47
CA SER A 459 -40.51 -1.23 -10.13
C SER A 459 -41.18 -2.45 -10.76
N GLU A 460 -42.18 -3.01 -10.11
CA GLU A 460 -42.98 -4.10 -10.69
C GLU A 460 -43.87 -3.61 -11.83
N GLN A 461 -44.52 -2.45 -11.67
CA GLN A 461 -45.45 -1.93 -12.68
C GLN A 461 -44.76 -1.34 -13.92
N ARG A 462 -43.51 -0.86 -13.80
CA ARG A 462 -42.79 -0.21 -14.89
C ARG A 462 -41.36 -0.73 -15.04
N PRO A 463 -41.17 -1.97 -15.52
CA PRO A 463 -39.84 -2.54 -15.70
C PRO A 463 -38.93 -1.60 -16.51
N GLY A 464 -37.83 -1.13 -15.88
CA GLY A 464 -36.85 -0.22 -16.50
C GLY A 464 -36.97 1.27 -16.16
N TRP A 465 -37.95 1.68 -15.36
CA TRP A 465 -38.09 3.09 -14.91
C TRP A 465 -36.86 3.58 -14.12
N GLU A 466 -36.25 2.73 -13.31
CA GLU A 466 -35.03 3.04 -12.54
C GLU A 466 -33.86 3.41 -13.45
N ARG A 467 -33.76 2.75 -14.60
CA ARG A 467 -32.70 2.99 -15.59
C ARG A 467 -32.90 4.36 -16.28
N MET A 468 -34.15 4.74 -16.49
CA MET A 468 -34.53 6.07 -17.00
C MET A 468 -34.24 7.17 -15.96
N ALA A 469 -34.58 6.92 -14.70
CA ALA A 469 -34.38 7.86 -13.60
C ALA A 469 -32.89 8.07 -13.27
N ARG A 470 -32.08 7.00 -13.26
CA ARG A 470 -30.61 7.08 -13.12
C ARG A 470 -29.96 7.93 -14.22
N ARG A 471 -30.43 7.83 -15.46
CA ARG A 471 -29.92 8.65 -16.58
C ARG A 471 -30.27 10.13 -16.47
N LYS A 472 -31.45 10.44 -15.94
CA LYS A 472 -32.00 11.80 -15.95
C LYS A 472 -31.65 12.61 -14.69
N TYR A 473 -31.33 11.94 -13.56
CA TYR A 473 -31.26 12.57 -12.23
C TYR A 473 -30.00 12.23 -11.41
N ALA A 474 -28.93 11.77 -12.05
CA ALA A 474 -27.63 11.61 -11.41
C ALA A 474 -27.00 12.96 -11.02
N PRO A 475 -26.30 13.07 -9.88
CA PRO A 475 -25.90 12.02 -8.93
C PRO A 475 -26.93 11.65 -7.84
N ASN A 476 -28.02 12.43 -7.70
CA ASN A 476 -28.88 12.37 -6.51
C ASN A 476 -29.81 11.14 -6.44
N PHE A 477 -30.30 10.64 -7.59
CA PHE A 477 -31.19 9.46 -7.62
C PHE A 477 -30.51 8.19 -7.12
N GLN A 478 -29.19 8.10 -7.30
CA GLN A 478 -28.42 6.94 -6.90
C GLN A 478 -28.34 6.81 -5.37
N PHE A 479 -28.05 7.92 -4.68
CA PHE A 479 -27.99 7.96 -3.22
C PHE A 479 -29.34 7.61 -2.58
N ILE A 480 -30.45 8.08 -3.17
CA ILE A 480 -31.80 7.76 -2.69
C ILE A 480 -32.09 6.26 -2.88
N SER A 481 -31.71 5.67 -4.02
CA SER A 481 -31.90 4.23 -4.25
C SER A 481 -31.09 3.36 -3.29
N GLU A 482 -29.85 3.76 -2.97
CA GLU A 482 -28.99 3.03 -2.05
C GLU A 482 -29.49 3.13 -0.60
N ALA A 483 -29.92 4.32 -0.18
CA ALA A 483 -30.52 4.51 1.13
C ALA A 483 -31.81 3.69 1.31
N LEU A 484 -32.63 3.54 0.28
CA LEU A 484 -33.84 2.70 0.29
C LEU A 484 -33.52 1.21 0.34
N ILE A 485 -32.47 0.77 -0.33
CA ILE A 485 -31.97 -0.62 -0.25
C ILE A 485 -31.50 -0.94 1.17
N PHE A 486 -30.80 -0.01 1.81
CA PHE A 486 -30.33 -0.20 3.18
C PHE A 486 -31.45 -0.14 4.24
N LEU A 487 -32.48 0.68 4.03
CA LEU A 487 -33.71 0.64 4.83
C LEU A 487 -34.41 -0.73 4.69
N ARG A 488 -34.52 -1.25 3.46
CA ARG A 488 -35.11 -2.57 3.17
C ARG A 488 -34.38 -3.73 3.85
N GLN A 489 -33.07 -3.60 4.02
CA GLN A 489 -32.22 -4.59 4.69
C GLN A 489 -32.18 -4.42 6.23
N GLY A 490 -32.89 -3.43 6.78
CA GLY A 490 -32.89 -3.12 8.21
C GLY A 490 -31.57 -2.55 8.72
N VAL A 491 -30.65 -2.20 7.81
CA VAL A 491 -29.32 -1.64 8.11
C VAL A 491 -29.44 -0.17 8.53
N LEU A 492 -30.43 0.53 7.99
CA LEU A 492 -30.84 1.86 8.42
C LEU A 492 -32.23 1.77 9.07
N ARG A 493 -32.47 2.56 10.12
CA ARG A 493 -33.81 2.72 10.70
C ARG A 493 -34.57 3.96 10.19
N GLY A 494 -33.87 4.92 9.58
CA GLY A 494 -34.50 6.13 9.04
C GLY A 494 -33.54 6.92 8.16
N ILE A 495 -34.09 7.85 7.36
CA ILE A 495 -33.33 8.77 6.51
C ILE A 495 -33.67 10.20 6.94
N HIS A 496 -32.64 11.00 7.20
CA HIS A 496 -32.77 12.44 7.40
C HIS A 496 -32.37 13.17 6.12
N ILE A 497 -33.31 13.91 5.55
CA ILE A 497 -33.04 14.77 4.39
C ILE A 497 -32.89 16.20 4.89
N LEU A 498 -31.68 16.75 4.80
CA LEU A 498 -31.36 18.13 5.15
C LEU A 498 -31.18 18.95 3.87
N THR A 499 -32.16 19.81 3.60
CA THR A 499 -32.08 20.76 2.49
C THR A 499 -31.45 22.05 3.00
N VAL A 500 -30.20 22.33 2.60
CA VAL A 500 -29.51 23.59 2.95
C VAL A 500 -29.65 24.57 1.78
N HIS A 501 -30.47 25.60 1.96
CA HIS A 501 -30.52 26.73 1.05
C HIS A 501 -29.40 27.72 1.40
N ASN A 502 -28.32 27.76 0.63
CA ASN A 502 -27.40 28.90 0.69
C ASN A 502 -28.05 30.11 0.02
N ARG A 503 -28.09 31.23 0.73
CA ARG A 503 -27.80 32.53 0.12
C ARG A 503 -26.31 32.74 0.12
#